data_AF-A0A933HLG8-F1
#
_entry.id   AF-A0A933HLG8-F1
#
_cell.length_a   1.000
_cell.length_b   1.000
_cell.length_c   1.000
_cell.angle_alpha   90.00
_cell.angle_beta   90.00
_cell.angle_gamma   90.00
#
_symmetry.space_group_name_H-M   'P 1'
#
loop_
_entity.id
_entity.type
_entity.pdbx_description
1 polymer ?
#
loop_
_entity_poly.entity_id
_entity_poly.type
_entity_poly.pdbx_seq_one_letter_code
_entity_poly.pdbx_strand_id
1 'polypeptide(L)'
;MNDQVITLDKNDDILKLHAKIEWSDGRRVILIVPRGCKALDAEHEMKLLRRWADENDVQVALVSTSYTVTELAPTAGIPVFSTKENAMNAEWRWQREVAEPVVRRATPLDEDAPQPYKPILDRLGLAGWKLVVTLFIFSFAAVVLLAAASMMAPSANVTIHPESIVISDASEVILDPTVTTIDHINAIVPAGNYRQEISGTVTVNTSRTATAPADHATGIVTFNNLQGTEVTIPLGTVVATTSGVTQRYSTTITATLPAGFNARVNVPVRALRAGPEGNVRPLQINFIEGPLAANARVVNLNGVGGGTIKDVKIVSFDDRRTARERLSGELKRKAAEVLKSAAEDNVYVVPASIEVIVMGETFDHPVDDPSDTLTLKTDAIASGIYADYTDLETFAQRRLLSKIPAGYSMLPGTLRVEADSNARMEANSVILKVRSALLATPVIDTSQLLDGLNDMPVTQATQIIAGRVKLAAPPEIKITPSWWARMPFFGFRTTLFIETKK
;
A
#
# COMPACT_ATOMS: atom_id res chain seq x y z
N MET A 1 -47.99 49.88 66.19
CA MET A 1 -48.84 48.99 65.39
C MET A 1 -47.90 48.14 64.56
N ASN A 2 -47.96 46.81 64.66
CA ASN A 2 -47.04 45.93 63.93
C ASN A 2 -47.60 45.69 62.52
N ASP A 3 -47.00 46.34 61.51
CA ASP A 3 -47.29 46.04 60.12
C ASP A 3 -46.56 44.74 59.74
N GLN A 4 -47.32 43.72 59.31
CA GLN A 4 -46.74 42.43 58.91
C GLN A 4 -46.50 42.43 57.40
N VAL A 5 -45.29 42.04 57.00
CA VAL A 5 -44.88 42.07 55.59
C VAL A 5 -44.83 40.64 55.08
N ILE A 6 -45.60 40.35 54.04
CA ILE A 6 -45.69 39.03 53.40
C ILE A 6 -45.22 39.17 51.95
N THR A 7 -44.17 38.43 51.60
CA THR A 7 -43.69 38.37 50.22
C THR A 7 -44.30 37.17 49.51
N LEU A 8 -44.92 37.40 48.36
CA LEU A 8 -45.46 36.34 47.52
C LEU A 8 -44.40 35.81 46.57
N ASP A 9 -44.44 34.50 46.34
CA ASP A 9 -43.68 33.86 45.27
C ASP A 9 -44.44 34.01 43.94
N LYS A 10 -43.74 33.93 42.81
CA LYS A 10 -44.36 33.98 41.48
C LYS A 10 -45.37 32.86 41.25
N ASN A 11 -45.18 31.71 41.91
CA ASN A 11 -46.07 30.54 41.80
C ASN A 11 -47.13 30.46 42.91
N ASP A 12 -47.26 31.49 43.75
CA ASP A 12 -48.36 31.55 44.71
C ASP A 12 -49.68 31.82 43.98
N ASP A 13 -50.70 31.07 44.36
CA ASP A 13 -52.07 31.14 43.84
C ASP A 13 -52.98 31.80 44.88
N ILE A 14 -54.17 32.25 44.48
CA ILE A 14 -55.10 33.02 45.30
C ILE A 14 -55.50 32.27 46.59
N LEU A 15 -55.57 30.94 46.54
CA LEU A 15 -55.84 30.07 47.70
C LEU A 15 -54.68 30.04 48.71
N LYS A 16 -53.42 30.06 48.23
CA LYS A 16 -52.24 30.14 49.11
C LYS A 16 -52.12 31.53 49.74
N LEU A 17 -52.51 32.56 48.99
CA LEU A 17 -52.58 33.92 49.52
C LEU A 17 -53.59 34.01 50.67
N HIS A 18 -54.78 33.41 50.53
CA HIS A 18 -55.78 33.36 51.60
C HIS A 18 -55.21 32.75 52.90
N ALA A 19 -54.58 31.57 52.80
CA ALA A 19 -53.97 30.92 53.96
C ALA A 19 -52.87 31.78 54.61
N LYS A 20 -52.07 32.51 53.81
CA LYS A 20 -51.02 33.41 54.34
C LYS A 20 -51.59 34.62 55.08
N ILE A 21 -52.78 35.10 54.70
CA ILE A 21 -53.47 36.21 55.37
C ILE A 21 -54.16 35.71 56.65
N GLU A 22 -54.80 34.54 56.60
CA GLU A 22 -55.43 33.91 57.77
C GLU A 22 -54.43 33.60 58.89
N TRP A 23 -53.20 33.24 58.54
CA TRP A 23 -52.11 32.95 59.49
C TRP A 23 -51.35 34.20 59.95
N SER A 24 -51.79 35.40 59.55
CA SER A 24 -51.13 36.66 59.92
C SER A 24 -51.79 37.29 61.16
N ASP A 25 -51.00 37.57 62.20
CA ASP A 25 -51.46 38.20 63.45
C ASP A 25 -51.61 39.74 63.34
N GLY A 26 -51.25 40.30 62.18
CA GLY A 26 -51.23 41.74 61.93
C GLY A 26 -52.57 42.29 61.44
N ARG A 27 -53.10 43.34 62.10
CA ARG A 27 -54.24 44.13 61.58
C ARG A 27 -53.92 44.92 60.31
N ARG A 28 -52.64 45.07 59.98
CA ARG A 28 -52.13 45.73 58.76
C ARG A 28 -51.11 44.82 58.09
N VAL A 29 -51.40 44.39 56.87
CA VAL A 29 -50.56 43.46 56.10
C VAL A 29 -50.10 44.11 54.80
N ILE A 30 -48.79 44.10 54.56
CA ILE A 30 -48.16 44.58 53.33
C ILE A 30 -47.77 43.37 52.49
N LEU A 31 -48.41 43.21 51.34
CA LEU A 31 -48.18 42.11 50.40
C LEU A 31 -47.26 42.57 49.28
N ILE A 32 -46.05 42.01 49.21
CA ILE A 32 -45.11 42.27 48.13
C ILE A 32 -45.39 41.29 47.00
N VAL A 33 -45.88 41.81 45.87
CA VAL A 33 -46.27 41.01 44.71
C VAL A 33 -45.24 41.17 43.60
N PRO A 34 -44.41 40.13 43.31
CA PRO A 34 -43.42 40.20 42.24
C PRO A 34 -44.10 40.25 40.87
N ARG A 35 -43.38 40.76 39.85
CA ARG A 35 -43.86 40.73 38.46
C ARG A 35 -44.09 39.29 37.99
N GLY A 36 -45.26 39.03 37.41
CA GLY A 36 -45.66 37.71 36.91
C GLY A 36 -46.07 36.72 38.00
N CYS A 37 -46.57 37.19 39.15
CA CYS A 37 -47.23 36.34 40.13
C CYS A 37 -48.55 35.81 39.56
N LYS A 38 -48.85 34.53 39.79
CA LYS A 38 -50.11 33.92 39.33
C LYS A 38 -51.31 34.44 40.10
N ALA A 39 -51.17 34.67 41.41
CA ALA A 39 -52.19 35.33 42.20
C ALA A 39 -52.25 36.83 41.88
N LEU A 40 -53.45 37.39 41.94
CA LEU A 40 -53.71 38.82 41.77
C LEU A 40 -53.44 39.30 40.33
N ASP A 41 -53.64 38.43 39.33
CA ASP A 41 -53.53 38.78 37.90
C ASP A 41 -54.90 39.08 37.25
N ALA A 42 -56.00 38.82 37.97
CA ALA A 42 -57.36 39.04 37.48
C ALA A 42 -58.21 39.91 38.43
N GLU A 43 -59.19 40.64 37.87
CA GLU A 43 -60.04 41.56 38.63
C GLU A 43 -60.85 40.85 39.72
N HIS A 44 -61.32 39.62 39.45
CA HIS A 44 -62.11 38.84 40.41
C HIS A 44 -61.27 38.42 41.62
N GLU A 45 -59.97 38.18 41.46
CA GLU A 45 -59.06 37.82 42.56
C GLU A 45 -58.79 39.01 43.49
N MET A 46 -58.73 40.23 42.95
CA MET A 46 -58.62 41.46 43.75
C MET A 46 -59.86 41.67 44.63
N LYS A 47 -61.05 41.40 44.07
CA LYS A 47 -62.32 41.46 44.82
C LYS A 47 -62.39 40.38 45.90
N LEU A 48 -61.88 39.17 45.62
CA LEU A 48 -61.78 38.10 46.62
C LEU A 48 -60.82 38.48 47.75
N LEU A 49 -59.62 38.99 47.42
CA LEU A 49 -58.67 39.49 48.40
C LEU A 49 -59.28 40.59 49.28
N ARG A 50 -59.99 41.54 48.67
CA ARG A 50 -60.68 42.62 49.38
C ARG A 50 -61.70 42.07 50.37
N ARG A 51 -62.52 41.12 49.93
CA ARG A 51 -63.54 40.47 50.76
C ARG A 51 -62.92 39.70 51.93
N TRP A 52 -61.85 38.94 51.70
CA TRP A 52 -61.17 38.21 52.77
C TRP A 52 -60.50 39.13 53.79
N ALA A 53 -59.92 40.24 53.33
CA ALA A 53 -59.37 41.27 54.19
C ALA A 53 -60.47 41.90 55.07
N ASP A 54 -61.64 42.21 54.49
CA ASP A 54 -62.78 42.76 55.23
C ASP A 54 -63.41 41.75 56.22
N GLU A 55 -63.50 40.46 55.84
CA GLU A 55 -64.01 39.36 56.69
C GLU A 55 -63.12 39.09 57.91
N ASN A 56 -61.79 39.26 57.77
CA ASN A 56 -60.82 39.04 58.85
C ASN A 56 -60.45 40.32 59.62
N ASP A 57 -61.08 41.48 59.32
CA ASP A 57 -60.75 42.80 59.90
C ASP A 57 -59.27 43.20 59.72
N VAL A 58 -58.66 42.77 58.61
CA VAL A 58 -57.27 43.06 58.23
C VAL A 58 -57.24 44.08 57.09
N GLN A 59 -56.42 45.12 57.22
CA GLN A 59 -56.16 46.03 56.10
C GLN A 59 -54.97 45.52 55.29
N VAL A 60 -55.09 45.60 53.96
CA VAL A 60 -54.07 45.07 53.04
C VAL A 60 -53.56 46.17 52.11
N ALA A 61 -52.24 46.28 51.97
CA ALA A 61 -51.61 47.12 50.96
C ALA A 61 -50.72 46.28 50.05
N LEU A 62 -50.77 46.54 48.74
CA LEU A 62 -49.98 45.82 47.74
C LEU A 62 -48.74 46.62 47.37
N VAL A 63 -47.59 45.96 47.29
CA VAL A 63 -46.35 46.54 46.78
C VAL A 63 -45.96 45.81 45.51
N SER A 64 -46.11 46.46 44.35
CA SER A 64 -45.76 45.88 43.07
C SER A 64 -45.34 46.92 42.04
N THR A 65 -44.55 46.46 41.07
CA THR A 65 -44.19 47.22 39.85
C THR A 65 -44.81 46.58 38.60
N SER A 66 -45.76 45.65 38.79
CA SER A 66 -46.53 45.04 37.71
C SER A 66 -47.65 45.98 37.26
N TYR A 67 -47.79 46.16 35.94
CA TYR A 67 -48.83 47.01 35.36
C TYR A 67 -50.24 46.49 35.74
N THR A 68 -50.47 45.18 35.63
CA THR A 68 -51.75 44.53 35.93
C THR A 68 -52.22 44.79 37.37
N VAL A 69 -51.33 44.60 38.35
CA VAL A 69 -51.66 44.81 39.78
C VAL A 69 -51.93 46.29 40.06
N THR A 70 -51.15 47.18 39.46
CA THR A 70 -51.29 48.64 39.63
C THR A 70 -52.59 49.16 39.01
N GLU A 71 -53.08 48.53 37.94
CA GLU A 71 -54.33 48.89 37.26
C GLU A 71 -55.57 48.29 37.94
N LEU A 72 -55.50 47.02 38.38
CA LEU A 72 -56.67 46.31 38.91
C LEU A 72 -56.95 46.58 40.40
N ALA A 73 -55.92 46.73 41.23
CA ALA A 73 -56.12 46.86 42.67
C ALA A 73 -56.86 48.15 43.10
N PRO A 74 -56.66 49.33 42.48
CA PRO A 74 -57.48 50.51 42.76
C PRO A 74 -58.97 50.28 42.46
N THR A 75 -59.28 49.50 41.42
CA THR A 75 -60.65 49.14 41.03
C THR A 75 -61.35 48.29 42.11
N ALA A 76 -60.57 47.54 42.91
CA ALA A 76 -61.07 46.80 44.07
C ALA A 76 -60.94 47.56 45.41
N GLY A 77 -60.50 48.83 45.38
CA GLY A 77 -60.32 49.65 46.58
C GLY A 77 -59.14 49.23 47.46
N ILE A 78 -58.11 48.60 46.89
CA ILE A 78 -56.89 48.19 47.61
C ILE A 78 -55.75 49.16 47.26
N PRO A 79 -55.07 49.78 48.23
CA PRO A 79 -53.97 50.70 47.96
C PRO A 79 -52.73 49.96 47.43
N VAL A 80 -52.09 50.52 46.38
CA VAL A 80 -50.87 50.00 45.76
C VAL A 80 -49.73 51.00 45.92
N PHE A 81 -48.55 50.50 46.25
CA PHE A 81 -47.33 51.29 46.38
C PHE A 81 -46.21 50.68 45.54
N SER A 82 -45.28 51.52 45.07
CA SER A 82 -44.11 51.07 44.31
C SER A 82 -43.00 50.49 45.19
N THR A 83 -42.94 50.89 46.46
CA THR A 83 -41.90 50.48 47.42
C THR A 83 -42.50 50.13 48.78
N LYS A 84 -41.81 49.24 49.50
CA LYS A 84 -42.20 48.80 50.85
C LYS A 84 -42.24 49.96 51.85
N GLU A 85 -41.25 50.84 51.80
CA GLU A 85 -41.12 51.99 52.70
C GLU A 85 -42.29 52.97 52.56
N ASN A 86 -42.76 53.20 51.33
CA ASN A 86 -43.93 54.04 51.08
C ASN A 86 -45.21 53.38 51.62
N ALA A 87 -45.34 52.05 51.50
CA ALA A 87 -46.49 51.32 52.05
C ALA A 87 -46.54 51.37 53.59
N MET A 88 -45.39 51.35 54.28
CA MET A 88 -45.35 51.42 55.75
C MET A 88 -45.67 52.82 56.28
N ASN A 89 -45.17 53.86 55.61
CA ASN A 89 -45.27 55.24 56.10
C ASN A 89 -46.59 55.95 55.70
N ALA A 90 -47.34 55.41 54.73
CA ALA A 90 -48.58 56.00 54.25
C ALA A 90 -49.80 55.59 55.10
N GLU A 91 -50.75 56.52 55.28
CA GLU A 91 -52.09 56.20 55.79
C GLU A 91 -52.92 55.51 54.70
N TRP A 92 -53.38 54.28 54.97
CA TRP A 92 -54.15 53.50 54.01
C TRP A 92 -55.61 53.92 54.04
N ARG A 93 -56.13 54.41 52.92
CA ARG A 93 -57.56 54.71 52.75
C ARG A 93 -58.34 53.42 52.52
N TRP A 94 -58.67 52.72 53.61
CA TRP A 94 -59.48 51.50 53.60
C TRP A 94 -60.94 51.84 53.91
N GLN A 95 -61.74 52.20 52.90
CA GLN A 95 -63.19 52.44 53.07
C GLN A 95 -63.94 51.10 53.00
N ARG A 96 -64.80 50.82 53.98
CA ARG A 96 -65.42 49.49 54.22
C ARG A 96 -66.69 49.21 53.40
N GLU A 97 -67.15 50.17 52.61
CA GLU A 97 -68.36 50.06 51.77
C GLU A 97 -68.06 50.58 50.36
N VAL A 98 -67.80 49.67 49.41
CA VAL A 98 -67.94 49.98 47.99
C VAL A 98 -69.37 49.61 47.61
N ALA A 99 -70.23 50.62 47.55
CA ALA A 99 -71.62 50.49 47.14
C ALA A 99 -71.74 49.83 45.75
N GLU A 100 -72.74 48.97 45.60
CA GLU A 100 -73.10 48.29 44.35
C GLU A 100 -73.20 49.28 43.17
N PRO A 101 -72.77 48.89 41.95
CA PRO A 101 -72.90 49.75 40.79
C PRO A 101 -74.38 49.87 40.41
N VAL A 102 -74.96 51.03 40.69
CA VAL A 102 -76.25 51.44 40.14
C VAL A 102 -76.12 51.44 38.61
N VAL A 103 -76.84 50.52 37.96
CA VAL A 103 -76.98 50.47 36.49
C VAL A 103 -77.72 51.73 36.05
N ARG A 104 -76.97 52.78 35.69
CA ARG A 104 -77.52 53.97 35.04
C ARG A 104 -77.76 53.64 33.56
N ARG A 105 -79.03 53.62 33.17
CA ARG A 105 -79.46 53.69 31.77
C ARG A 105 -78.89 54.98 31.16
N ALA A 106 -78.10 54.85 30.11
CA ALA A 106 -77.46 55.97 29.44
C ALA A 106 -78.49 56.81 28.67
N THR A 107 -78.65 58.06 29.08
CA THR A 107 -79.06 59.17 28.21
C THR A 107 -77.78 59.84 27.68
N PRO A 108 -77.71 60.21 26.39
CA PRO A 108 -76.45 60.60 25.75
C PRO A 108 -76.15 62.08 25.98
N LEU A 109 -74.98 62.38 26.55
CA LEU A 109 -74.13 63.57 26.36
C LEU A 109 -73.23 63.71 27.59
N ASP A 110 -72.03 63.12 27.51
CA ASP A 110 -70.92 63.43 28.42
C ASP A 110 -69.62 63.34 27.59
N GLU A 111 -68.83 64.41 27.61
CA GLU A 111 -67.65 64.62 26.74
C GLU A 111 -66.37 63.92 27.23
N ASP A 112 -66.41 63.22 28.38
CA ASP A 112 -65.24 62.57 28.99
C ASP A 112 -65.40 61.05 29.19
N ALA A 113 -66.04 60.36 28.24
CA ALA A 113 -66.09 58.90 28.25
C ALA A 113 -64.77 58.28 27.71
N PRO A 114 -64.14 57.30 28.39
CA PRO A 114 -62.98 56.60 27.86
C PRO A 114 -63.38 55.81 26.61
N GLN A 115 -62.74 56.13 25.48
CA GLN A 115 -63.06 55.51 24.19
C GLN A 115 -62.78 54.00 24.22
N PRO A 116 -63.63 53.16 23.62
CA PRO A 116 -63.43 51.72 23.58
C PRO A 116 -62.11 51.38 22.85
N TYR A 117 -61.41 50.38 23.38
CA TYR A 117 -60.13 49.88 22.87
C TYR A 117 -60.26 49.52 21.39
N LYS A 118 -59.61 50.30 20.52
CA LYS A 118 -59.60 50.05 19.07
C LYS A 118 -58.94 48.70 18.78
N PRO A 119 -59.45 47.90 17.83
CA PRO A 119 -58.80 46.65 17.43
C PRO A 119 -57.36 46.93 17.00
N ILE A 120 -56.43 46.02 17.30
CA ILE A 120 -54.97 46.16 17.08
C ILE A 120 -54.64 46.62 15.64
N LEU A 121 -55.48 46.27 14.65
CA LEU A 121 -55.35 46.67 13.26
C LEU A 121 -55.39 48.19 13.02
N ASP A 122 -56.09 48.96 13.87
CA ASP A 122 -56.23 50.42 13.71
C ASP A 122 -55.00 51.18 14.24
N ARG A 123 -54.22 50.57 15.15
CA ARG A 123 -52.94 51.12 15.64
C ARG A 123 -51.85 51.12 14.56
N LEU A 124 -51.97 50.24 13.55
CA LEU A 124 -51.09 50.21 12.38
C LEU A 124 -51.53 51.19 11.26
N GLY A 125 -52.65 51.92 11.45
CA GLY A 125 -53.16 52.90 10.47
C GLY A 125 -53.73 52.28 9.19
N LEU A 126 -54.08 50.99 9.22
CA LEU A 126 -54.53 50.21 8.07
C LEU A 126 -56.06 49.98 8.11
N ALA A 127 -56.84 51.05 7.97
CA ALA A 127 -58.29 50.96 7.79
C ALA A 127 -58.69 51.12 6.30
N GLY A 128 -59.57 50.24 5.81
CA GLY A 128 -60.15 50.34 4.46
C GLY A 128 -59.20 49.99 3.31
N TRP A 129 -59.32 50.69 2.17
CA TRP A 129 -58.54 50.49 0.93
C TRP A 129 -57.02 50.35 1.17
N LYS A 130 -56.48 51.02 2.21
CA LYS A 130 -55.06 50.93 2.58
C LYS A 130 -54.62 49.51 2.93
N LEU A 131 -55.45 48.72 3.61
CA LEU A 131 -55.15 47.32 3.93
C LEU A 131 -55.11 46.45 2.66
N VAL A 132 -56.01 46.71 1.71
CA VAL A 132 -56.04 46.04 0.41
C VAL A 132 -54.77 46.36 -0.38
N VAL A 133 -54.33 47.62 -0.39
CA VAL A 133 -53.08 48.05 -1.04
C VAL A 133 -51.85 47.44 -0.37
N THR A 134 -51.80 47.40 0.96
CA THR A 134 -50.67 46.79 1.68
C THR A 134 -50.59 45.29 1.44
N LEU A 135 -51.71 44.56 1.41
CA LEU A 135 -51.74 43.14 1.04
C LEU A 135 -51.33 42.92 -0.42
N PHE A 136 -51.75 43.80 -1.34
CA PHE A 136 -51.37 43.71 -2.74
C PHE A 136 -49.86 43.95 -2.93
N ILE A 137 -49.29 44.97 -2.26
CA ILE A 137 -47.84 45.23 -2.29
C ILE A 137 -47.06 44.08 -1.66
N PHE A 138 -47.54 43.53 -0.54
CA PHE A 138 -46.89 42.39 0.11
C PHE A 138 -46.96 41.12 -0.74
N SER A 139 -48.12 40.82 -1.34
CA SER A 139 -48.29 39.71 -2.28
C SER A 139 -47.40 39.90 -3.52
N PHE A 140 -47.32 41.12 -4.05
CA PHE A 140 -46.47 41.43 -5.19
C PHE A 140 -44.99 41.26 -4.82
N ALA A 141 -44.56 41.79 -3.67
CA ALA A 141 -43.20 41.61 -3.15
C ALA A 141 -42.87 40.13 -2.94
N ALA A 142 -43.79 39.34 -2.38
CA ALA A 142 -43.62 37.90 -2.18
C ALA A 142 -43.51 37.14 -3.52
N VAL A 143 -44.33 37.50 -4.51
CA VAL A 143 -44.24 36.94 -5.87
C VAL A 143 -42.90 37.31 -6.53
N VAL A 144 -42.43 38.55 -6.39
CA VAL A 144 -41.11 38.98 -6.89
C VAL A 144 -39.98 38.23 -6.19
N LEU A 145 -40.07 38.03 -4.87
CA LEU A 145 -39.06 37.28 -4.09
C LEU A 145 -39.04 35.81 -4.48
N LEU A 146 -40.21 35.19 -4.67
CA LEU A 146 -40.34 33.81 -5.16
C LEU A 146 -39.82 33.67 -6.60
N ALA A 147 -40.10 34.63 -7.47
CA ALA A 147 -39.57 34.64 -8.84
C ALA A 147 -38.03 34.75 -8.82
N ALA A 148 -37.47 35.67 -8.03
CA ALA A 148 -36.02 35.82 -7.88
C ALA A 148 -35.36 34.57 -7.29
N ALA A 149 -35.96 33.97 -6.25
CA ALA A 149 -35.48 32.72 -5.66
C ALA A 149 -35.53 31.55 -6.65
N SER A 150 -36.61 31.45 -7.44
CA SER A 150 -36.77 30.45 -8.50
C SER A 150 -35.73 30.59 -9.61
N MET A 151 -35.28 31.82 -9.92
CA MET A 151 -34.19 32.04 -10.88
C MET A 151 -32.80 31.68 -10.34
N MET A 152 -32.59 31.69 -9.01
CA MET A 152 -31.30 31.40 -8.38
C MET A 152 -31.15 29.95 -7.87
N ALA A 153 -32.24 29.20 -7.80
CA ALA A 153 -32.28 27.83 -7.30
C ALA A 153 -31.67 26.76 -8.24
N PRO A 154 -31.82 26.83 -9.58
CA PRO A 154 -31.33 25.77 -10.46
C PRO A 154 -29.81 25.70 -10.47
N SER A 155 -29.28 24.48 -10.35
CA SER A 155 -27.86 24.16 -10.57
C SER A 155 -27.72 23.01 -11.55
N ALA A 156 -26.67 23.03 -12.36
CA ALA A 156 -26.38 21.99 -13.34
C ALA A 156 -24.98 21.41 -13.14
N ASN A 157 -24.89 20.09 -13.13
CA ASN A 157 -23.63 19.37 -13.18
C ASN A 157 -23.51 18.72 -14.55
N VAL A 158 -22.50 19.12 -15.30
CA VAL A 158 -22.22 18.62 -16.64
C VAL A 158 -21.02 17.68 -16.53
N THR A 159 -21.20 16.40 -16.83
CA THR A 159 -20.09 15.43 -16.91
C THR A 159 -19.79 15.14 -18.37
N ILE A 160 -18.55 15.34 -18.77
CA ILE A 160 -18.08 15.07 -20.14
C ILE A 160 -17.00 14.00 -20.15
N HIS A 161 -17.00 13.20 -21.21
CA HIS A 161 -16.02 12.15 -21.45
C HIS A 161 -15.27 12.45 -22.74
N PRO A 162 -14.17 13.21 -22.70
CA PRO A 162 -13.43 13.56 -23.91
C PRO A 162 -12.80 12.33 -24.57
N GLU A 163 -12.76 12.33 -25.89
CA GLU A 163 -12.07 11.30 -26.66
C GLU A 163 -10.55 11.44 -26.50
N SER A 164 -9.89 10.41 -25.94
CA SER A 164 -8.44 10.38 -25.81
C SER A 164 -7.80 9.72 -27.03
N ILE A 165 -6.69 10.29 -27.50
CA ILE A 165 -5.89 9.70 -28.57
C ILE A 165 -4.67 8.98 -28.00
N VAL A 166 -4.28 7.87 -28.61
CA VAL A 166 -3.05 7.15 -28.26
C VAL A 166 -1.89 7.81 -29.01
N ILE A 167 -0.91 8.30 -28.26
CA ILE A 167 0.37 8.76 -28.80
C ILE A 167 1.40 7.69 -28.49
N SER A 168 2.06 7.16 -29.52
CA SER A 168 3.08 6.15 -29.37
C SER A 168 4.39 6.56 -30.04
N ASP A 169 5.49 6.04 -29.50
CA ASP A 169 6.83 6.19 -30.05
C ASP A 169 7.61 4.89 -29.90
N ALA A 170 8.47 4.61 -30.87
CA ALA A 170 9.43 3.53 -30.83
C ALA A 170 10.81 4.09 -31.12
N SER A 171 11.63 4.21 -30.09
CA SER A 171 12.95 4.82 -30.17
C SER A 171 14.03 3.83 -29.78
N GLU A 172 15.18 3.93 -30.43
CA GLU A 172 16.40 3.22 -30.03
C GLU A 172 17.08 4.05 -28.94
N VAL A 173 17.38 3.40 -27.82
CA VAL A 173 17.95 3.99 -26.62
C VAL A 173 19.27 3.30 -26.33
N ILE A 174 20.31 4.10 -26.07
CA ILE A 174 21.63 3.60 -25.70
C ILE A 174 21.70 3.56 -24.17
N LEU A 175 21.86 2.36 -23.62
CA LEU A 175 22.11 2.13 -22.20
C LEU A 175 23.61 2.12 -21.97
N ASP A 176 24.12 3.14 -21.28
CA ASP A 176 25.55 3.32 -21.04
C ASP A 176 25.85 3.33 -19.52
N PRO A 177 26.64 2.36 -19.01
CA PRO A 177 27.02 2.31 -17.60
C PRO A 177 27.94 3.43 -17.12
N THR A 178 28.54 4.19 -18.03
CA THR A 178 29.46 5.30 -17.71
C THR A 178 28.74 6.62 -17.48
N VAL A 179 27.47 6.71 -17.89
CA VAL A 179 26.65 7.92 -17.82
C VAL A 179 25.73 7.85 -16.60
N THR A 180 25.61 8.95 -15.87
CA THR A 180 24.78 9.05 -14.65
C THR A 180 23.54 9.93 -14.82
N THR A 181 23.41 10.62 -15.95
CA THR A 181 22.29 11.53 -16.25
C THR A 181 21.69 11.21 -17.62
N ILE A 182 20.37 11.26 -17.75
CA ILE A 182 19.67 11.01 -19.02
C ILE A 182 20.01 12.10 -20.04
N ASP A 183 20.57 11.70 -21.19
CA ASP A 183 20.77 12.56 -22.35
C ASP A 183 19.64 12.32 -23.37
N HIS A 184 18.70 13.27 -23.40
CA HIS A 184 17.53 13.19 -24.27
C HIS A 184 17.83 13.46 -25.75
N ILE A 185 18.95 14.13 -26.06
CA ILE A 185 19.31 14.51 -27.44
C ILE A 185 19.90 13.29 -28.14
N ASN A 186 20.87 12.64 -27.49
CA ASN A 186 21.57 11.47 -28.03
C ASN A 186 20.86 10.14 -27.70
N ALA A 187 19.73 10.19 -27.01
CA ALA A 187 18.97 9.03 -26.55
C ALA A 187 19.80 8.07 -25.67
N ILE A 188 20.61 8.63 -24.77
CA ILE A 188 21.43 7.87 -23.82
C ILE A 188 20.74 7.87 -22.46
N VAL A 189 20.54 6.68 -21.89
CA VAL A 189 19.97 6.48 -20.57
C VAL A 189 21.03 5.82 -19.67
N PRO A 190 21.19 6.28 -18.42
CA PRO A 190 22.09 5.66 -17.45
C PRO A 190 21.81 4.16 -17.30
N ALA A 191 22.88 3.39 -17.17
CA ALA A 191 22.79 1.99 -16.89
C ALA A 191 23.72 1.62 -15.73
N GLY A 192 23.52 0.44 -15.17
CA GLY A 192 24.43 -0.13 -14.18
C GLY A 192 24.90 -1.50 -14.59
N ASN A 193 26.01 -1.94 -14.00
CA ASN A 193 26.46 -3.33 -14.10
C ASN A 193 25.98 -4.09 -12.86
N TYR A 194 25.13 -5.08 -13.08
CA TYR A 194 24.70 -5.98 -12.03
C TYR A 194 25.54 -7.24 -12.06
N ARG A 195 26.09 -7.65 -10.90
CA ARG A 195 26.97 -8.81 -10.78
C ARG A 195 26.49 -9.71 -9.67
N GLN A 196 26.37 -11.00 -9.96
CA GLN A 196 26.00 -12.00 -8.98
C GLN A 196 26.90 -13.23 -9.09
N GLU A 197 27.36 -13.73 -7.95
CA GLU A 197 28.14 -14.95 -7.89
C GLU A 197 27.26 -16.16 -8.16
N ILE A 198 27.72 -17.04 -9.06
CA ILE A 198 27.07 -18.29 -9.40
C ILE A 198 28.09 -19.42 -9.42
N SER A 199 27.68 -20.59 -8.97
CA SER A 199 28.46 -21.82 -9.08
C SER A 199 27.65 -22.91 -9.78
N GLY A 200 28.36 -23.82 -10.44
CA GLY A 200 27.76 -24.93 -11.14
C GLY A 200 28.63 -26.18 -11.06
N THR A 201 28.01 -27.33 -11.23
CA THR A 201 28.68 -28.63 -11.25
C THR A 201 28.04 -29.51 -12.29
N VAL A 202 28.84 -30.16 -13.12
CA VAL A 202 28.37 -31.13 -14.11
C VAL A 202 29.21 -32.41 -14.02
N THR A 203 28.56 -33.55 -14.22
CA THR A 203 29.21 -34.85 -14.30
C THR A 203 29.00 -35.43 -15.69
N VAL A 204 30.07 -35.90 -16.32
CA VAL A 204 30.05 -36.56 -17.63
C VAL A 204 30.65 -37.95 -17.53
N ASN A 205 30.16 -38.89 -18.33
CA ASN A 205 30.76 -40.22 -18.43
C ASN A 205 32.02 -40.14 -19.29
N THR A 206 33.08 -40.82 -18.88
CA THR A 206 34.32 -40.93 -19.67
C THR A 206 34.10 -41.80 -20.90
N SER A 207 34.63 -41.36 -22.05
CA SER A 207 34.43 -42.03 -23.33
C SER A 207 35.58 -42.96 -23.72
N ARG A 208 36.81 -42.64 -23.28
CA ARG A 208 38.01 -43.36 -23.70
C ARG A 208 38.29 -44.55 -22.79
N THR A 209 38.69 -45.66 -23.39
CA THR A 209 39.21 -46.83 -22.67
C THR A 209 40.73 -46.89 -22.77
N ALA A 210 41.37 -47.35 -21.71
CA ALA A 210 42.77 -47.71 -21.70
C ALA A 210 42.95 -49.03 -20.96
N THR A 211 44.04 -49.70 -21.29
CA THR A 211 44.40 -50.96 -20.68
C THR A 211 45.18 -50.71 -19.41
N ALA A 212 44.66 -51.17 -18.27
CA ALA A 212 45.34 -51.11 -16.98
C ALA A 212 45.78 -52.51 -16.51
N PRO A 213 46.93 -52.63 -15.84
CA PRO A 213 47.34 -53.87 -15.20
C PRO A 213 46.34 -54.29 -14.11
N ALA A 214 45.81 -55.52 -14.17
CA ALA A 214 44.71 -55.96 -13.32
C ALA A 214 45.14 -56.97 -12.26
N ASP A 215 45.67 -58.11 -12.70
CA ASP A 215 46.07 -59.19 -11.79
C ASP A 215 47.58 -59.24 -11.57
N HIS A 216 47.98 -59.73 -10.40
CA HIS A 216 49.39 -59.97 -10.07
C HIS A 216 49.79 -61.38 -10.49
N ALA A 217 50.96 -61.50 -11.11
CA ALA A 217 51.53 -62.81 -11.39
C ALA A 217 51.89 -63.53 -10.08
N THR A 218 51.51 -64.80 -9.97
CA THR A 218 51.79 -65.66 -8.82
C THR A 218 52.49 -66.93 -9.26
N GLY A 219 53.30 -67.48 -8.37
CA GLY A 219 54.11 -68.66 -8.66
C GLY A 219 54.87 -69.14 -7.44
N ILE A 220 55.74 -70.12 -7.64
CA ILE A 220 56.54 -70.73 -6.58
C ILE A 220 58.01 -70.58 -6.94
N VAL A 221 58.80 -70.10 -5.98
CA VAL A 221 60.26 -70.08 -6.07
C VAL A 221 60.85 -71.09 -5.11
N THR A 222 61.96 -71.69 -5.50
CA THR A 222 62.73 -72.62 -4.68
C THR A 222 63.96 -71.89 -4.16
N PHE A 223 64.10 -71.84 -2.84
CA PHE A 223 65.31 -71.33 -2.19
C PHE A 223 66.25 -72.49 -1.88
N ASN A 224 67.54 -72.30 -2.13
CA ASN A 224 68.61 -73.27 -1.91
C ASN A 224 69.59 -72.71 -0.88
N ASN A 225 69.93 -73.51 0.14
CA ASN A 225 70.85 -73.11 1.21
C ASN A 225 72.32 -73.15 0.76
N LEU A 226 73.06 -72.06 0.99
CA LEU A 226 74.49 -71.95 0.67
C LEU A 226 75.41 -72.25 1.86
N GLN A 227 75.01 -71.91 3.08
CA GLN A 227 75.86 -71.99 4.28
C GLN A 227 75.66 -73.29 5.07
N GLY A 228 74.59 -74.04 4.77
CA GLY A 228 74.27 -75.31 5.43
C GLY A 228 73.68 -75.16 6.83
N THR A 229 73.53 -73.93 7.36
CA THR A 229 72.82 -73.62 8.60
C THR A 229 71.35 -73.32 8.32
N GLU A 230 70.46 -73.58 9.27
CA GLU A 230 69.04 -73.21 9.13
C GLU A 230 68.87 -71.69 9.02
N VAL A 231 68.03 -71.23 8.09
CA VAL A 231 67.78 -69.80 7.85
C VAL A 231 66.29 -69.56 7.66
N THR A 232 65.73 -68.57 8.35
CA THR A 232 64.34 -68.16 8.17
C THR A 232 64.21 -67.18 7.01
N ILE A 233 63.26 -67.45 6.11
CA ILE A 233 62.84 -66.58 5.02
C ILE A 233 61.58 -65.85 5.48
N PRO A 234 61.65 -64.56 5.85
CA PRO A 234 60.47 -63.83 6.31
C PRO A 234 59.45 -63.63 5.18
N LEU A 235 58.17 -63.53 5.56
CA LEU A 235 57.13 -62.95 4.71
C LEU A 235 57.59 -61.59 4.18
N GLY A 236 57.32 -61.31 2.91
CA GLY A 236 57.67 -60.01 2.33
C GLY A 236 59.06 -59.97 1.69
N THR A 237 59.86 -61.03 1.80
CA THR A 237 61.20 -61.11 1.16
C THR A 237 61.08 -60.88 -0.34
N VAL A 238 61.86 -59.94 -0.87
CA VAL A 238 61.80 -59.57 -2.28
C VAL A 238 62.81 -60.38 -3.10
N VAL A 239 62.34 -60.97 -4.19
CA VAL A 239 63.15 -61.68 -5.18
C VAL A 239 62.92 -61.06 -6.55
N ALA A 240 63.95 -61.05 -7.40
CA ALA A 240 63.91 -60.35 -8.67
C ALA A 240 64.51 -61.13 -9.83
N THR A 241 64.16 -60.71 -11.04
CA THR A 241 64.83 -61.13 -12.27
C THR A 241 66.03 -60.22 -12.56
N THR A 242 67.14 -60.82 -13.00
CA THR A 242 68.32 -60.06 -13.46
C THR A 242 68.42 -59.97 -14.97
N SER A 243 67.73 -60.84 -15.71
CA SER A 243 67.70 -60.82 -17.17
C SER A 243 66.47 -60.07 -17.69
N GLY A 244 66.67 -59.06 -18.55
CA GLY A 244 65.60 -58.27 -19.15
C GLY A 244 65.14 -57.12 -18.26
N VAL A 245 63.83 -56.81 -18.29
CA VAL A 245 63.21 -55.83 -17.38
C VAL A 245 63.18 -56.44 -15.98
N THR A 246 63.76 -55.76 -15.00
CA THR A 246 63.78 -56.22 -13.60
C THR A 246 62.36 -56.25 -13.03
N GLN A 247 61.84 -57.46 -12.83
CA GLN A 247 60.56 -57.71 -12.19
C GLN A 247 60.80 -58.18 -10.77
N ARG A 248 60.01 -57.64 -9.84
CA ARG A 248 60.13 -57.92 -8.40
C ARG A 248 58.92 -58.69 -7.91
N TYR A 249 59.18 -59.65 -7.05
CA TYR A 249 58.19 -60.51 -6.41
C TYR A 249 58.42 -60.55 -4.92
N SER A 250 57.38 -60.72 -4.13
CA SER A 250 57.45 -60.81 -2.69
C SER A 250 56.91 -62.15 -2.21
N THR A 251 57.57 -62.77 -1.23
CA THR A 251 57.10 -64.01 -0.61
C THR A 251 55.77 -63.80 0.12
N THR A 252 54.81 -64.71 -0.08
CA THR A 252 53.46 -64.59 0.53
C THR A 252 53.32 -65.35 1.85
N ILE A 253 54.35 -66.12 2.25
CA ILE A 253 54.44 -66.80 3.54
C ILE A 253 55.86 -66.68 4.10
N THR A 254 55.98 -66.80 5.41
CA THR A 254 57.27 -67.09 6.06
C THR A 254 57.61 -68.57 5.87
N ALA A 255 58.86 -68.88 5.53
CA ALA A 255 59.33 -70.25 5.35
C ALA A 255 60.67 -70.47 6.03
N THR A 256 60.92 -71.69 6.51
CA THR A 256 62.20 -72.07 7.09
C THR A 256 63.01 -72.87 6.08
N LEU A 257 64.21 -72.40 5.76
CA LEU A 257 65.17 -73.11 4.91
C LEU A 257 65.97 -74.08 5.79
N PRO A 258 65.82 -75.40 5.60
CA PRO A 258 66.46 -76.39 6.47
C PRO A 258 67.99 -76.30 6.47
N ALA A 259 68.60 -76.76 7.57
CA ALA A 259 70.04 -76.99 7.63
C ALA A 259 70.46 -78.10 6.63
N GLY A 260 71.61 -77.92 5.99
CA GLY A 260 72.13 -78.80 4.95
C GLY A 260 72.53 -78.02 3.69
N PHE A 261 73.73 -78.29 3.17
CA PHE A 261 74.19 -77.69 1.92
C PHE A 261 73.26 -78.07 0.77
N ASN A 262 72.78 -77.08 0.00
CA ASN A 262 71.82 -77.27 -1.09
C ASN A 262 70.45 -77.84 -0.65
N ALA A 263 70.12 -77.79 0.66
CA ALA A 263 68.76 -78.02 1.13
C ALA A 263 67.80 -77.01 0.47
N ARG A 264 66.57 -77.45 0.18
CA ARG A 264 65.61 -76.69 -0.63
C ARG A 264 64.30 -76.45 0.11
N VAL A 265 63.70 -75.29 -0.11
CA VAL A 265 62.32 -75.00 0.32
C VAL A 265 61.57 -74.26 -0.80
N ASN A 266 60.30 -74.65 -1.02
CA ASN A 266 59.43 -74.01 -1.99
C ASN A 266 58.59 -72.95 -1.29
N VAL A 267 58.62 -71.72 -1.80
CA VAL A 267 57.92 -70.58 -1.22
C VAL A 267 57.07 -69.90 -2.30
N PRO A 268 55.76 -69.72 -2.08
CA PRO A 268 54.91 -68.95 -2.98
C PRO A 268 55.31 -67.47 -2.99
N VAL A 269 55.26 -66.88 -4.18
CA VAL A 269 55.58 -65.47 -4.43
C VAL A 269 54.49 -64.80 -5.25
N ARG A 270 54.34 -63.48 -5.05
CA ARG A 270 53.44 -62.60 -5.81
C ARG A 270 54.22 -61.43 -6.37
N ALA A 271 53.99 -61.10 -7.64
CA ALA A 271 54.59 -59.93 -8.29
C ALA A 271 54.21 -58.64 -7.53
N LEU A 272 55.16 -57.73 -7.35
CA LEU A 272 54.89 -56.44 -6.71
C LEU A 272 54.04 -55.51 -7.59
N ARG A 273 54.24 -55.56 -8.90
CA ARG A 273 53.43 -54.84 -9.89
C ARG A 273 52.44 -55.80 -10.54
N ALA A 274 51.20 -55.35 -10.70
CA ALA A 274 50.21 -56.06 -11.51
C ALA A 274 50.59 -55.97 -12.99
N GLY A 275 50.08 -56.90 -13.80
CA GLY A 275 50.23 -56.89 -15.25
C GLY A 275 51.02 -58.05 -15.85
N PRO A 276 50.96 -58.19 -17.18
CA PRO A 276 51.59 -59.31 -17.89
C PRO A 276 53.12 -59.27 -17.83
N GLU A 277 53.70 -58.10 -17.54
CA GLU A 277 55.14 -57.97 -17.33
C GLU A 277 55.64 -58.80 -16.14
N GLY A 278 54.78 -59.06 -15.14
CA GLY A 278 55.10 -59.94 -14.03
C GLY A 278 55.11 -61.42 -14.40
N ASN A 279 54.67 -61.81 -15.60
CA ASN A 279 54.72 -63.19 -16.04
C ASN A 279 56.12 -63.53 -16.57
N VAL A 280 56.81 -64.43 -15.88
CA VAL A 280 58.19 -64.81 -16.21
C VAL A 280 58.29 -66.30 -16.51
N ARG A 281 59.20 -66.63 -17.42
CA ARG A 281 59.50 -68.01 -17.79
C ARG A 281 60.24 -68.72 -16.63
N PRO A 282 60.28 -70.06 -16.63
CA PRO A 282 61.16 -70.81 -15.73
C PRO A 282 62.60 -70.26 -15.73
N LEU A 283 63.25 -70.31 -14.58
CA LEU A 283 64.66 -69.98 -14.34
C LEU A 283 65.05 -68.49 -14.52
N GLN A 284 64.08 -67.58 -14.52
CA GLN A 284 64.33 -66.14 -14.67
C GLN A 284 64.46 -65.38 -13.33
N ILE A 285 63.78 -65.83 -12.27
CA ILE A 285 63.92 -65.28 -10.91
C ILE A 285 65.14 -65.93 -10.29
N ASN A 286 66.20 -65.16 -10.10
CA ASN A 286 67.51 -65.66 -9.69
C ASN A 286 68.24 -64.75 -8.68
N PHE A 287 67.63 -63.64 -8.28
CA PHE A 287 68.21 -62.67 -7.37
C PHE A 287 67.33 -62.48 -6.15
N ILE A 288 67.95 -62.34 -4.99
CA ILE A 288 67.28 -62.04 -3.71
C ILE A 288 67.71 -60.63 -3.31
N GLU A 289 66.76 -59.75 -3.00
CA GLU A 289 67.05 -58.43 -2.47
C GLU A 289 67.24 -58.51 -0.94
N GLY A 290 68.37 -57.98 -0.44
CA GLY A 290 68.66 -57.89 0.99
C GLY A 290 69.64 -58.95 1.53
N PRO A 291 69.82 -59.03 2.86
CA PRO A 291 70.90 -59.80 3.50
C PRO A 291 70.76 -61.32 3.31
N LEU A 292 69.55 -61.81 3.00
CA LEU A 292 69.29 -63.23 2.74
C LEU A 292 70.07 -63.77 1.53
N ALA A 293 70.45 -62.90 0.59
CA ALA A 293 71.23 -63.27 -0.60
C ALA A 293 72.61 -63.87 -0.28
N ALA A 294 73.17 -63.60 0.90
CA ALA A 294 74.44 -64.18 1.35
C ALA A 294 74.30 -65.65 1.79
N ASN A 295 73.09 -66.05 2.18
CA ASN A 295 72.82 -67.35 2.80
C ASN A 295 72.03 -68.32 1.92
N ALA A 296 71.28 -67.79 0.95
CA ALA A 296 70.43 -68.58 0.05
C ALA A 296 70.55 -68.12 -1.40
N ARG A 297 70.24 -69.02 -2.33
CA ARG A 297 69.95 -68.69 -3.74
C ARG A 297 68.49 -68.97 -4.03
N VAL A 298 67.89 -68.18 -4.93
CA VAL A 298 66.52 -68.38 -5.39
C VAL A 298 66.51 -68.84 -6.84
N VAL A 299 65.60 -69.73 -7.19
CA VAL A 299 65.30 -70.10 -8.57
C VAL A 299 63.82 -70.41 -8.72
N ASN A 300 63.16 -69.96 -9.79
CA ASN A 300 61.83 -70.45 -10.15
C ASN A 300 61.91 -71.65 -11.09
N LEU A 301 61.54 -72.85 -10.63
CA LEU A 301 61.57 -74.06 -11.48
C LEU A 301 60.44 -74.06 -12.51
N ASN A 302 59.30 -73.45 -12.17
CA ASN A 302 58.17 -73.23 -13.06
C ASN A 302 58.04 -71.74 -13.39
N GLY A 303 57.34 -71.42 -14.48
CA GLY A 303 57.01 -70.04 -14.81
C GLY A 303 56.09 -69.42 -13.76
N VAL A 304 56.15 -68.10 -13.62
CA VAL A 304 55.19 -67.32 -12.82
C VAL A 304 54.19 -66.71 -13.78
N GLY A 305 52.90 -66.83 -13.48
CA GLY A 305 51.81 -66.48 -14.38
C GLY A 305 50.63 -65.84 -13.67
N GLY A 306 49.60 -65.45 -14.43
CA GLY A 306 48.38 -64.85 -13.87
C GLY A 306 48.39 -63.32 -13.84
N GLY A 307 49.46 -62.66 -14.30
CA GLY A 307 49.44 -61.23 -14.57
C GLY A 307 48.62 -60.93 -15.83
N THR A 308 47.51 -60.22 -15.68
CA THR A 308 46.58 -59.89 -16.77
C THR A 308 46.45 -58.38 -16.95
N ILE A 309 45.82 -57.99 -18.05
CA ILE A 309 45.35 -56.63 -18.31
C ILE A 309 43.83 -56.59 -18.27
N LYS A 310 43.27 -55.45 -17.89
CA LYS A 310 41.84 -55.16 -17.96
C LYS A 310 41.61 -53.81 -18.61
N ASP A 311 40.56 -53.72 -19.41
CA ASP A 311 40.12 -52.45 -19.97
C ASP A 311 39.38 -51.65 -18.90
N VAL A 312 39.87 -50.44 -18.64
CA VAL A 312 39.25 -49.46 -17.76
C VAL A 312 38.95 -48.20 -18.55
N LYS A 313 37.94 -47.45 -18.12
CA LYS A 313 37.71 -46.12 -18.69
C LYS A 313 38.69 -45.13 -18.06
N ILE A 314 39.11 -44.17 -18.87
CA ILE A 314 40.03 -43.11 -18.45
C ILE A 314 39.49 -41.76 -18.87
N VAL A 315 39.87 -40.74 -18.10
CA VAL A 315 39.52 -39.36 -18.39
C VAL A 315 40.30 -38.86 -19.60
N SER A 316 39.59 -38.37 -20.63
CA SER A 316 40.20 -37.79 -21.83
C SER A 316 40.06 -36.26 -21.91
N PHE A 317 40.85 -35.63 -22.78
CA PHE A 317 40.70 -34.20 -23.10
C PHE A 317 39.34 -33.86 -23.72
N ASP A 318 38.77 -34.77 -24.52
CA ASP A 318 37.46 -34.58 -25.12
C ASP A 318 36.36 -34.58 -24.06
N ASP A 319 36.44 -35.46 -23.05
CA ASP A 319 35.48 -35.50 -21.94
C ASP A 319 35.49 -34.16 -21.16
N ARG A 320 36.69 -33.59 -20.93
CA ARG A 320 36.83 -32.26 -20.31
C ARG A 320 36.20 -31.15 -21.15
N ARG A 321 36.37 -31.19 -22.48
CA ARG A 321 35.73 -30.22 -23.39
C ARG A 321 34.20 -30.33 -23.32
N THR A 322 33.67 -31.55 -23.38
CA THR A 322 32.23 -31.80 -23.28
C THR A 322 31.66 -31.36 -21.92
N ALA A 323 32.38 -31.58 -20.82
CA ALA A 323 31.98 -31.08 -19.51
C ALA A 323 31.89 -29.54 -19.49
N ARG A 324 32.89 -28.84 -20.03
CA ARG A 324 32.88 -27.37 -20.13
C ARG A 324 31.73 -26.85 -20.99
N GLU A 325 31.52 -27.44 -22.16
CA GLU A 325 30.45 -27.03 -23.07
C GLU A 325 29.08 -27.16 -22.40
N ARG A 326 28.81 -28.31 -21.76
CA ARG A 326 27.56 -28.54 -21.03
C ARG A 326 27.38 -27.56 -19.88
N LEU A 327 28.40 -27.41 -19.03
CA LEU A 327 28.33 -26.52 -17.88
C LEU A 327 28.19 -25.06 -18.30
N SER A 328 28.86 -24.63 -19.37
CA SER A 328 28.73 -23.26 -19.89
C SER A 328 27.30 -22.94 -20.33
N GLY A 329 26.60 -23.89 -20.95
CA GLY A 329 25.19 -23.73 -21.35
C GLY A 329 24.23 -23.72 -20.15
N GLU A 330 24.54 -24.45 -19.09
CA GLU A 330 23.80 -24.40 -17.82
C GLU A 330 24.03 -23.10 -17.06
N LEU A 331 25.29 -22.66 -16.93
CA LEU A 331 25.66 -21.41 -16.27
C LEU A 331 25.04 -20.19 -16.98
N LYS A 332 24.99 -20.16 -18.32
CA LYS A 332 24.32 -19.08 -19.06
C LYS A 332 22.82 -18.97 -18.73
N ARG A 333 22.12 -20.12 -18.67
CA ARG A 333 20.69 -20.15 -18.29
C ARG A 333 20.50 -19.71 -16.84
N LYS A 334 21.33 -20.24 -15.93
CA LYS A 334 21.31 -19.88 -14.51
C LYS A 334 21.63 -18.40 -14.28
N ALA A 335 22.58 -17.83 -15.03
CA ALA A 335 22.92 -16.41 -14.97
C ALA A 335 21.70 -15.52 -15.29
N ALA A 336 20.96 -15.85 -16.35
CA ALA A 336 19.77 -15.08 -16.72
C ALA A 336 18.66 -15.16 -15.66
N GLU A 337 18.46 -16.32 -15.05
CA GLU A 337 17.47 -16.51 -14.00
C GLU A 337 17.86 -15.79 -12.70
N VAL A 338 19.14 -15.88 -12.31
CA VAL A 338 19.66 -15.25 -11.09
C VAL A 338 19.65 -13.73 -11.22
N LEU A 339 20.11 -13.18 -12.35
CA LEU A 339 20.09 -11.72 -12.56
C LEU A 339 18.65 -11.19 -12.62
N LYS A 340 17.71 -11.94 -13.21
CA LYS A 340 16.30 -11.55 -13.25
C LYS A 340 15.62 -11.60 -11.88
N SER A 341 15.94 -12.59 -11.05
CA SER A 341 15.32 -12.75 -9.72
C SER A 341 15.94 -11.85 -8.66
N ALA A 342 17.20 -11.45 -8.82
CA ALA A 342 17.87 -10.51 -7.94
C ALA A 342 17.60 -9.04 -8.32
N ALA A 343 17.11 -8.77 -9.53
CA ALA A 343 16.65 -7.44 -9.93
C ALA A 343 15.41 -7.02 -9.12
N GLU A 344 15.46 -5.81 -8.57
CA GLU A 344 14.30 -5.19 -7.91
C GLU A 344 13.14 -5.00 -8.89
N ASP A 345 11.90 -4.85 -8.38
CA ASP A 345 10.69 -4.72 -9.21
C ASP A 345 10.75 -3.57 -10.24
N ASN A 346 11.64 -2.59 -10.04
CA ASN A 346 11.82 -1.40 -10.88
C ASN A 346 13.06 -1.47 -11.80
N VAL A 347 13.70 -2.63 -11.92
CA VAL A 347 14.95 -2.80 -12.68
C VAL A 347 14.72 -3.70 -13.89
N TYR A 348 15.13 -3.23 -15.07
CA TYR A 348 15.15 -4.01 -16.29
C TYR A 348 16.56 -4.50 -16.61
N VAL A 349 16.79 -5.81 -16.47
CA VAL A 349 18.05 -6.45 -16.90
C VAL A 349 17.96 -6.79 -18.39
N VAL A 350 18.93 -6.31 -19.18
CA VAL A 350 18.96 -6.56 -20.62
C VAL A 350 19.46 -7.98 -20.89
N PRO A 351 18.63 -8.89 -21.44
CA PRO A 351 19.02 -10.29 -21.63
C PRO A 351 20.23 -10.47 -22.55
N ALA A 352 20.37 -9.65 -23.58
CA ALA A 352 21.47 -9.70 -24.54
C ALA A 352 22.83 -9.30 -23.95
N SER A 353 22.83 -8.62 -22.80
CA SER A 353 24.05 -8.16 -22.11
C SER A 353 24.60 -9.15 -21.10
N ILE A 354 23.90 -10.28 -20.88
CA ILE A 354 24.26 -11.25 -19.86
C ILE A 354 25.50 -12.01 -20.31
N GLU A 355 26.55 -11.90 -19.51
CA GLU A 355 27.81 -12.58 -19.66
C GLU A 355 28.12 -13.41 -18.41
N VAL A 356 28.80 -14.54 -18.62
CA VAL A 356 29.29 -15.39 -17.53
C VAL A 356 30.82 -15.32 -17.52
N ILE A 357 31.36 -14.69 -16.48
CA ILE A 357 32.80 -14.53 -16.28
C ILE A 357 33.27 -15.67 -15.38
N VAL A 358 34.05 -16.60 -15.92
CA VAL A 358 34.56 -17.75 -15.16
C VAL A 358 35.72 -17.31 -14.26
N MET A 359 35.58 -17.55 -12.96
CA MET A 359 36.60 -17.20 -11.95
C MET A 359 37.54 -18.38 -11.67
N GLY A 360 37.02 -19.60 -11.69
CA GLY A 360 37.80 -20.81 -11.45
C GLY A 360 37.11 -22.07 -11.91
N GLU A 361 37.91 -23.06 -12.33
CA GLU A 361 37.46 -24.40 -12.72
C GLU A 361 38.26 -25.44 -11.94
N THR A 362 37.58 -26.48 -11.45
CA THR A 362 38.22 -27.62 -10.78
C THR A 362 37.63 -28.92 -11.30
N PHE A 363 38.50 -29.83 -11.73
CA PHE A 363 38.14 -31.20 -12.09
C PHE A 363 38.46 -32.13 -10.92
N ASP A 364 37.61 -33.13 -10.70
CA ASP A 364 37.82 -34.16 -9.69
C ASP A 364 38.98 -35.12 -10.03
N HIS A 365 39.26 -35.34 -11.32
CA HIS A 365 40.35 -36.22 -11.80
C HIS A 365 41.24 -35.55 -12.89
N PRO A 366 42.56 -35.85 -12.91
CA PRO A 366 43.47 -35.49 -14.01
C PRO A 366 43.16 -36.24 -15.32
N VAL A 367 43.80 -35.85 -16.42
CA VAL A 367 43.74 -36.61 -17.69
C VAL A 367 44.50 -37.93 -17.51
N ASP A 368 44.03 -38.98 -18.19
CA ASP A 368 44.54 -40.36 -18.14
C ASP A 368 44.30 -41.09 -16.81
N ASP A 369 43.57 -40.46 -15.88
CA ASP A 369 43.20 -41.10 -14.62
C ASP A 369 42.07 -42.14 -14.82
N PRO A 370 42.16 -43.34 -14.21
CA PRO A 370 41.11 -44.35 -14.31
C PRO A 370 39.84 -43.94 -13.54
N SER A 371 38.80 -43.59 -14.27
CA SER A 371 37.47 -43.27 -13.70
C SER A 371 36.40 -43.47 -14.77
N ASP A 372 35.19 -43.86 -14.36
CA ASP A 372 34.02 -43.97 -15.25
C ASP A 372 33.34 -42.61 -15.49
N THR A 373 33.61 -41.63 -14.61
CA THR A 373 32.97 -40.31 -14.60
C THR A 373 33.96 -39.20 -14.32
N LEU A 374 33.71 -38.04 -14.92
CA LEU A 374 34.46 -36.81 -14.68
C LEU A 374 33.50 -35.73 -14.19
N THR A 375 33.82 -35.12 -13.06
CA THR A 375 33.05 -34.02 -12.48
C THR A 375 33.83 -32.71 -12.65
N LEU A 376 33.15 -31.68 -13.17
CA LEU A 376 33.66 -30.31 -13.28
C LEU A 376 32.85 -29.41 -12.36
N LYS A 377 33.54 -28.70 -11.47
CA LYS A 377 33.00 -27.59 -10.70
C LYS A 377 33.54 -26.28 -11.24
N THR A 378 32.66 -25.31 -11.45
CA THR A 378 33.02 -23.97 -11.92
C THR A 378 32.38 -22.92 -11.03
N ASP A 379 33.20 -21.98 -10.58
CA ASP A 379 32.77 -20.76 -9.89
C ASP A 379 32.87 -19.60 -10.89
N ALA A 380 31.79 -18.85 -11.05
CA ALA A 380 31.65 -17.80 -12.06
C ALA A 380 30.85 -16.61 -11.52
N ILE A 381 30.98 -15.47 -12.19
CA ILE A 381 30.18 -14.28 -11.93
C ILE A 381 29.26 -14.06 -13.14
N ALA A 382 27.95 -14.03 -12.88
CA ALA A 382 26.98 -13.53 -13.85
C ALA A 382 27.05 -12.00 -13.84
N SER A 383 27.32 -11.39 -14.99
CA SER A 383 27.35 -9.95 -15.17
C SER A 383 26.34 -9.55 -16.24
N GLY A 384 25.58 -8.49 -16.01
CA GLY A 384 24.65 -7.94 -17.00
C GLY A 384 24.49 -6.45 -16.84
N ILE A 385 24.12 -5.77 -17.93
CA ILE A 385 23.73 -4.37 -17.93
C ILE A 385 22.24 -4.30 -17.56
N TYR A 386 21.93 -3.42 -16.61
CA TYR A 386 20.56 -3.12 -16.21
C TYR A 386 20.26 -1.63 -16.37
N ALA A 387 18.98 -1.32 -16.55
CA ALA A 387 18.47 0.04 -16.57
C ALA A 387 17.32 0.16 -15.57
N ASP A 388 17.26 1.28 -14.86
CA ASP A 388 16.13 1.61 -14.00
C ASP A 388 14.91 1.94 -14.86
N TYR A 389 13.78 1.33 -14.53
CA TYR A 389 12.54 1.53 -15.28
C TYR A 389 12.06 2.98 -15.17
N THR A 390 12.30 3.64 -14.03
CA THR A 390 12.02 5.08 -13.83
C THR A 390 12.79 5.98 -14.80
N ASP A 391 14.03 5.63 -15.13
CA ASP A 391 14.84 6.40 -16.09
C ASP A 391 14.32 6.21 -17.51
N LEU A 392 13.94 4.97 -17.86
CA LEU A 392 13.28 4.67 -19.13
C LEU A 392 11.94 5.39 -19.26
N GLU A 393 11.12 5.44 -18.20
CA GLU A 393 9.87 6.19 -18.16
C GLU A 393 10.09 7.70 -18.32
N THR A 394 11.06 8.26 -17.61
CA THR A 394 11.40 9.69 -17.69
C THR A 394 11.86 10.06 -19.10
N PHE A 395 12.69 9.22 -19.72
CA PHE A 395 13.13 9.38 -21.10
C PHE A 395 11.94 9.31 -22.08
N ALA A 396 11.12 8.26 -21.98
CA ALA A 396 9.97 8.04 -22.85
C ALA A 396 8.93 9.15 -22.73
N GLN A 397 8.62 9.60 -21.51
CA GLN A 397 7.66 10.66 -21.26
C GLN A 397 8.07 11.95 -21.95
N ARG A 398 9.32 12.41 -21.77
CA ARG A 398 9.81 13.65 -22.41
C ARG A 398 9.74 13.57 -23.94
N ARG A 399 10.02 12.40 -24.50
CA ARG A 399 9.99 12.18 -25.96
C ARG A 399 8.58 12.09 -26.52
N LEU A 400 7.63 11.54 -25.77
CA LEU A 400 6.21 11.55 -26.15
C LEU A 400 5.61 12.95 -26.03
N LEU A 401 5.98 13.72 -24.99
CA LEU A 401 5.50 15.10 -24.79
C LEU A 401 5.79 16.02 -25.98
N SER A 402 6.94 15.86 -26.65
CA SER A 402 7.27 16.64 -27.85
C SER A 402 6.48 16.25 -29.10
N LYS A 403 5.81 15.08 -29.08
CA LYS A 403 4.96 14.56 -30.16
C LYS A 403 3.47 14.81 -29.93
N ILE A 404 3.07 15.37 -28.77
CA ILE A 404 1.67 15.66 -28.49
C ILE A 404 1.18 16.78 -29.43
N PRO A 405 0.08 16.59 -30.16
CA PRO A 405 -0.50 17.63 -30.99
C PRO A 405 -0.94 18.86 -30.19
N ALA A 406 -0.91 20.04 -30.82
CA ALA A 406 -1.42 21.26 -30.18
C ALA A 406 -2.90 21.09 -29.76
N GLY A 407 -3.24 21.61 -28.58
CA GLY A 407 -4.59 21.48 -28.00
C GLY A 407 -4.85 20.15 -27.27
N TYR A 408 -3.83 19.29 -27.10
CA TYR A 408 -3.89 18.10 -26.26
C TYR A 408 -2.93 18.19 -25.08
N SER A 409 -3.23 17.46 -24.02
CA SER A 409 -2.39 17.32 -22.83
C SER A 409 -2.27 15.84 -22.44
N MET A 410 -1.16 15.48 -21.79
CA MET A 410 -0.95 14.11 -21.33
C MET A 410 -1.97 13.73 -20.26
N LEU A 411 -2.50 12.50 -20.33
CA LEU A 411 -3.33 11.94 -19.27
C LEU A 411 -2.45 11.21 -18.24
N PRO A 412 -2.35 11.70 -16.99
CA PRO A 412 -1.45 11.12 -15.98
C PRO A 412 -1.76 9.64 -15.69
N GLY A 413 -0.71 8.84 -15.45
CA GLY A 413 -0.84 7.43 -15.09
C GLY A 413 -1.26 6.50 -16.24
N THR A 414 -1.20 6.96 -17.49
CA THR A 414 -1.48 6.15 -18.69
C THR A 414 -0.23 5.82 -19.50
N LEU A 415 0.94 6.33 -19.09
CA LEU A 415 2.22 5.99 -19.71
C LEU A 415 2.49 4.50 -19.56
N ARG A 416 2.81 3.85 -20.68
CA ARG A 416 3.26 2.47 -20.75
C ARG A 416 4.59 2.45 -21.49
N VAL A 417 5.58 1.80 -20.90
CA VAL A 417 6.90 1.64 -21.48
C VAL A 417 7.23 0.15 -21.57
N GLU A 418 7.60 -0.29 -22.76
CA GLU A 418 7.98 -1.66 -23.04
C GLU A 418 9.37 -1.66 -23.66
N ALA A 419 10.30 -2.34 -22.98
CA ALA A 419 11.64 -2.60 -23.48
C ALA A 419 11.63 -3.89 -24.31
N ASP A 420 12.05 -3.80 -25.58
CA ASP A 420 12.19 -4.96 -26.44
C ASP A 420 13.33 -5.86 -25.94
N SER A 421 13.10 -7.16 -25.79
CA SER A 421 14.15 -8.10 -25.37
C SER A 421 15.28 -8.22 -26.38
N ASN A 422 15.03 -7.87 -27.65
CA ASN A 422 16.05 -7.87 -28.70
C ASN A 422 16.88 -6.58 -28.63
N ALA A 423 17.96 -6.66 -27.86
CA ALA A 423 18.94 -5.59 -27.74
C ALA A 423 20.23 -5.92 -28.49
N ARG A 424 20.91 -4.89 -28.98
CA ARG A 424 22.20 -5.00 -29.67
C ARG A 424 23.31 -4.50 -28.76
N MET A 425 24.33 -5.33 -28.56
CA MET A 425 25.52 -4.94 -27.80
C MET A 425 26.44 -4.05 -28.64
N GLU A 426 26.97 -2.98 -28.05
CA GLU A 426 27.95 -2.09 -28.65
C GLU A 426 29.07 -1.81 -27.63
N ALA A 427 30.17 -2.56 -27.72
CA ALA A 427 31.30 -2.50 -26.79
C ALA A 427 30.88 -2.60 -25.30
N ASN A 428 30.70 -1.47 -24.62
CA ASN A 428 30.32 -1.39 -23.20
C ASN A 428 28.89 -0.86 -22.96
N SER A 429 28.15 -0.57 -24.03
CA SER A 429 26.77 -0.08 -23.99
C SER A 429 25.83 -1.04 -24.72
N VAL A 430 24.53 -0.87 -24.49
CA VAL A 430 23.49 -1.65 -25.14
C VAL A 430 22.54 -0.73 -25.90
N ILE A 431 22.32 -0.99 -27.17
CA ILE A 431 21.23 -0.37 -27.92
C ILE A 431 19.96 -1.20 -27.70
N LEU A 432 18.98 -0.60 -27.04
CA LEU A 432 17.71 -1.18 -26.70
C LEU A 432 16.57 -0.45 -27.44
N LYS A 433 15.66 -1.20 -28.05
CA LYS A 433 14.45 -0.59 -28.63
C LYS A 433 13.38 -0.43 -27.55
N VAL A 434 13.00 0.81 -27.28
CA VAL A 434 11.99 1.15 -26.28
C VAL A 434 10.73 1.60 -26.99
N ARG A 435 9.62 0.90 -26.73
CA ARG A 435 8.29 1.29 -27.18
C ARG A 435 7.58 1.97 -26.03
N SER A 436 6.96 3.10 -26.32
CA SER A 436 6.21 3.84 -25.32
C SER A 436 4.90 4.32 -25.89
N ALA A 437 3.87 4.34 -25.05
CA ALA A 437 2.55 4.82 -25.40
C ALA A 437 1.95 5.59 -24.22
N LEU A 438 1.25 6.68 -24.52
CA LEU A 438 0.42 7.40 -23.54
C LEU A 438 -0.89 7.81 -24.16
N LEU A 439 -1.88 8.08 -23.31
CA LEU A 439 -3.14 8.70 -23.73
C LEU A 439 -3.02 10.22 -23.60
N ALA A 440 -3.45 10.93 -24.63
CA ALA A 440 -3.57 12.38 -24.61
C ALA A 440 -5.05 12.78 -24.70
N THR A 441 -5.46 13.73 -23.85
CA THR A 441 -6.83 14.27 -23.82
C THR A 441 -6.83 15.71 -24.34
N PRO A 442 -7.87 16.16 -25.06
CA PRO A 442 -7.98 17.55 -25.47
C PRO A 442 -7.93 18.48 -24.25
N VAL A 443 -7.20 19.59 -24.37
CA VAL A 443 -7.21 20.68 -23.40
C VAL A 443 -8.54 21.41 -23.54
N ILE A 444 -9.38 21.28 -22.52
CA ILE A 444 -10.72 21.86 -22.52
C ILE A 444 -10.72 23.09 -21.65
N ASP A 445 -10.97 24.25 -22.26
CA ASP A 445 -11.28 25.48 -21.54
C ASP A 445 -12.73 25.40 -21.02
N THR A 446 -12.86 25.22 -19.71
CA THR A 446 -14.15 25.12 -19.03
C THR A 446 -15.03 26.34 -19.27
N SER A 447 -14.43 27.54 -19.38
CA SER A 447 -15.17 28.78 -19.56
C SER A 447 -15.75 28.89 -20.97
N GLN A 448 -14.97 28.58 -21.99
CA GLN A 448 -15.42 28.58 -23.39
C GLN A 448 -16.43 27.47 -23.66
N LEU A 449 -16.27 26.30 -23.04
CA LEU A 449 -17.19 25.20 -23.22
C LEU A 449 -18.58 25.51 -22.67
N LEU A 450 -18.66 26.22 -21.54
CA LEU A 450 -19.92 26.58 -20.89
C LEU A 450 -20.53 27.89 -21.41
N ASP A 451 -19.81 28.64 -22.25
CA ASP A 451 -20.27 29.93 -22.75
C ASP A 451 -21.53 29.79 -23.63
N GLY A 452 -22.48 30.70 -23.41
CA GLY A 452 -23.77 30.71 -24.12
C GLY A 452 -24.70 29.53 -23.82
N LEU A 453 -24.43 28.70 -22.80
CA LEU A 453 -25.33 27.60 -22.40
C LEU A 453 -26.41 28.01 -21.38
N ASN A 454 -26.39 29.26 -20.90
CA ASN A 454 -27.32 29.75 -19.88
C ASN A 454 -28.77 29.79 -20.42
N ASP A 455 -29.73 29.41 -19.57
CA ASP A 455 -31.17 29.37 -19.90
C ASP A 455 -31.55 28.56 -21.16
N MET A 456 -30.73 27.58 -21.53
CA MET A 456 -30.96 26.73 -22.70
C MET A 456 -31.61 25.40 -22.33
N PRO A 457 -32.48 24.80 -23.17
CA PRO A 457 -32.97 23.44 -22.94
C PRO A 457 -31.82 22.43 -22.85
N VAL A 458 -31.92 21.46 -21.94
CA VAL A 458 -30.86 20.44 -21.72
C VAL A 458 -30.45 19.75 -23.02
N THR A 459 -31.41 19.36 -23.85
CA THR A 459 -31.16 18.65 -25.11
C THR A 459 -30.33 19.46 -26.09
N GLN A 460 -30.56 20.77 -26.18
CA GLN A 460 -29.77 21.67 -27.02
C GLN A 460 -28.39 21.89 -26.43
N ALA A 461 -28.28 22.06 -25.10
CA ALA A 461 -26.99 22.18 -24.43
C ALA A 461 -26.10 20.94 -24.66
N THR A 462 -26.67 19.73 -24.54
CA THR A 462 -25.99 18.46 -24.85
C THR A 462 -25.45 18.45 -26.29
N GLN A 463 -26.24 18.89 -27.27
CA GLN A 463 -25.83 18.93 -28.68
C GLN A 463 -24.70 19.94 -28.93
N ILE A 464 -24.77 21.13 -28.32
CA ILE A 464 -23.72 22.16 -28.46
C ILE A 464 -22.41 21.67 -27.85
N ILE A 465 -22.45 21.07 -26.66
CA ILE A 465 -21.25 20.51 -26.00
C ILE A 465 -20.63 19.43 -26.88
N ALA A 466 -21.44 18.52 -27.43
CA ALA A 466 -20.98 17.46 -28.34
C ALA A 466 -20.43 18.00 -29.68
N GLY A 467 -20.86 19.19 -30.11
CA GLY A 467 -20.34 19.86 -31.30
C GLY A 467 -19.03 20.61 -31.07
N ARG A 468 -18.78 21.08 -29.83
CA ARG A 468 -17.57 21.85 -29.46
C ARG A 468 -16.35 20.97 -29.16
N VAL A 469 -16.57 19.76 -28.63
CA VAL A 469 -15.50 18.84 -28.23
C VAL A 469 -15.81 17.44 -28.74
N LYS A 470 -14.79 16.72 -29.21
CA LYS A 470 -14.92 15.30 -29.53
C LYS A 470 -15.03 14.49 -28.25
N LEU A 471 -16.18 13.83 -28.05
CA LEU A 471 -16.49 13.06 -26.84
C LEU A 471 -16.55 11.57 -27.16
N ALA A 472 -16.01 10.74 -26.28
CA ALA A 472 -16.10 9.29 -26.34
C ALA A 472 -17.51 8.78 -25.95
N ALA A 473 -18.25 9.54 -25.15
CA ALA A 473 -19.62 9.24 -24.74
C ALA A 473 -20.46 10.54 -24.72
N PRO A 474 -21.79 10.45 -24.89
CA PRO A 474 -22.65 11.62 -24.81
C PRO A 474 -22.51 12.32 -23.45
N PRO A 475 -22.56 13.67 -23.40
CA PRO A 475 -22.37 14.41 -22.16
C PRO A 475 -23.60 14.25 -21.26
N GLU A 476 -23.36 13.97 -19.97
CA GLU A 476 -24.41 13.83 -18.97
C GLU A 476 -24.68 15.17 -18.28
N ILE A 477 -25.93 15.62 -18.30
CA ILE A 477 -26.33 16.87 -17.63
C ILE A 477 -27.35 16.54 -16.55
N LYS A 478 -26.97 16.73 -15.28
CA LYS A 478 -27.85 16.55 -14.12
C LYS A 478 -28.26 17.92 -13.57
N ILE A 479 -29.55 18.24 -13.67
CA ILE A 479 -30.12 19.48 -13.11
C ILE A 479 -30.72 19.21 -11.74
N THR A 480 -30.47 20.13 -10.82
CA THR A 480 -31.13 20.19 -9.51
C THR A 480 -31.86 21.52 -9.38
N PRO A 481 -33.16 21.53 -9.02
CA PRO A 481 -34.03 20.38 -8.79
C PRO A 481 -34.47 19.67 -10.09
N SER A 482 -34.77 18.37 -10.02
CA SER A 482 -34.98 17.50 -11.18
C SER A 482 -36.18 17.84 -12.07
N TRP A 483 -37.14 18.62 -11.55
CA TRP A 483 -38.30 19.11 -12.32
C TRP A 483 -37.97 20.28 -13.26
N TRP A 484 -36.74 20.81 -13.19
CA TRP A 484 -36.28 21.92 -14.01
C TRP A 484 -35.63 21.41 -15.31
N ALA A 485 -36.14 21.83 -16.48
CA ALA A 485 -35.74 21.28 -17.78
C ALA A 485 -34.77 22.16 -18.60
N ARG A 486 -34.24 23.23 -17.99
CA ARG A 486 -33.36 24.23 -18.64
C ARG A 486 -32.07 24.39 -17.85
N MET A 487 -31.00 24.80 -18.51
CA MET A 487 -29.76 25.19 -17.85
C MET A 487 -30.01 26.37 -16.89
N PRO A 488 -29.23 26.50 -15.80
CA PRO A 488 -29.32 27.63 -14.90
C PRO A 488 -29.20 28.97 -15.63
N PHE A 489 -29.90 30.00 -15.13
CA PHE A 489 -29.78 31.35 -15.67
C PHE A 489 -28.37 31.94 -15.48
N PHE A 490 -27.70 31.53 -14.41
CA PHE A 490 -26.38 32.03 -14.07
C PHE A 490 -25.32 30.93 -14.23
N GLY A 491 -24.32 31.19 -15.09
CA GLY A 491 -23.27 30.21 -15.40
C GLY A 491 -22.45 29.73 -14.20
N PHE A 492 -22.36 30.53 -13.12
CA PHE A 492 -21.67 30.11 -11.89
C PHE A 492 -22.37 28.96 -11.14
N ARG A 493 -23.64 28.66 -11.48
CA ARG A 493 -24.39 27.49 -10.97
C ARG A 493 -24.19 26.24 -11.83
N THR A 494 -23.35 26.31 -12.85
CA THR A 494 -23.00 25.18 -13.71
C THR A 494 -21.58 24.72 -13.37
N THR A 495 -21.44 23.45 -12.99
CA THR A 495 -20.13 22.83 -12.74
C THR A 495 -19.84 21.79 -13.81
N LEU A 496 -18.58 21.76 -14.29
CA LEU A 496 -18.12 20.82 -15.31
C LEU A 496 -17.20 19.79 -14.65
N PHE A 497 -17.53 18.51 -14.84
CA PHE A 497 -16.71 17.36 -14.47
C PHE A 497 -16.16 16.73 -15.75
N ILE A 498 -14.85 16.52 -15.80
CA ILE A 498 -14.18 15.88 -16.93
C ILE A 498 -13.74 14.50 -16.45
N GLU A 499 -14.41 13.47 -16.94
CA GLU A 499 -14.13 12.08 -16.60
C GLU A 499 -13.55 11.37 -17.82
N THR A 500 -12.26 11.04 -17.77
CA THR A 500 -11.62 10.24 -18.82
C THR A 500 -11.84 8.76 -18.55
N LYS A 501 -12.44 8.06 -19.51
CA LYS A 501 -12.50 6.59 -19.49
C LYS A 501 -11.11 6.06 -19.85
N LYS A 502 -10.52 5.27 -18.95
CA LYS A 502 -9.20 4.65 -19.15
C LYS A 502 -9.25 3.54 -20.19
#